data_AF-A0A2N1QPN6-F1
#
_entry.id   AF-A0A2N1QPN6-F1
#
_cell.length_a   1.000
_cell.length_b   1.000
_cell.length_c   1.000
_cell.angle_alpha   90.00
_cell.angle_beta   90.00
_cell.angle_gamma   90.00
#
_symmetry.space_group_name_H-M   'P 1'
#
loop_
_entity.id
_entity.type
_entity.pdbx_description
1 polymer ?
#
loop_
_entity_poly.entity_id
_entity_poly.type
_entity_poly.pdbx_seq_one_letter_code
_entity_poly.pdbx_strand_id
1 'polypeptide(L)'
;MDAQQFLQLLKKELMIAMGCTEPAAAALAGAKARLLLGEPIVRLEVRASRDMVKNAMGVGLPNCTLRGIQAAVALGAAGGDVDNGLGILSEISEDQKRIATRFAAENTVTLALDDDVPP
;
A
#
# COMPACT_ATOMS: atom_id res chain seq x y z
N MET A 1 -16.68 -26.81 21.74
CA MET A 1 -15.46 -26.30 21.09
C MET A 1 -14.41 -26.14 22.17
N ASP A 2 -13.25 -26.73 21.96
CA ASP A 2 -12.15 -26.74 22.93
C ASP A 2 -11.26 -25.50 22.77
N ALA A 3 -10.58 -25.05 23.82
CA ALA A 3 -9.79 -23.80 23.80
C ALA A 3 -8.69 -23.81 22.71
N GLN A 4 -8.14 -24.99 22.40
CA GLN A 4 -7.18 -25.17 21.31
C GLN A 4 -7.80 -24.96 19.93
N GLN A 5 -9.07 -25.31 19.72
CA GLN A 5 -9.75 -25.06 18.45
C GLN A 5 -9.98 -23.56 18.24
N PHE A 6 -10.35 -22.82 19.30
CA PHE A 6 -10.46 -21.36 19.22
C PHE A 6 -9.10 -20.71 18.94
N LEU A 7 -8.03 -21.15 19.57
CA LEU A 7 -6.69 -20.62 19.32
C LEU A 7 -6.22 -20.88 17.88
N GLN A 8 -6.49 -22.07 17.33
CA GLN A 8 -6.18 -22.38 15.93
C GLN A 8 -7.00 -21.54 14.96
N LEU A 9 -8.30 -21.33 15.24
CA LEU A 9 -9.15 -20.47 14.43
C LEU A 9 -8.65 -19.03 14.47
N LEU A 10 -8.34 -18.50 15.65
CA LEU A 10 -7.80 -17.14 15.78
C LEU A 10 -6.46 -16.98 15.05
N LYS A 11 -5.54 -17.95 15.14
CA LYS A 11 -4.27 -17.89 14.39
C LYS A 11 -4.45 -17.96 12.88
N LYS A 12 -5.53 -18.60 12.42
CA LYS A 12 -5.88 -18.67 11.00
C LYS A 12 -6.50 -17.36 10.48
N GLU A 13 -7.36 -16.74 11.29
CA GLU A 13 -8.13 -15.55 10.89
C GLU A 13 -7.42 -14.22 11.23
N LEU A 14 -6.52 -14.21 12.20
CA LEU A 14 -5.76 -13.01 12.59
C LEU A 14 -4.51 -12.87 11.73
N MET A 15 -4.54 -11.93 10.79
CA MET A 15 -3.34 -11.43 10.13
C MET A 15 -2.71 -10.29 10.96
N ILE A 16 -1.38 -10.25 11.01
CA ILE A 16 -0.65 -9.13 11.61
C ILE A 16 -0.88 -7.89 10.75
N ALA A 17 -1.62 -6.93 11.27
CA ALA A 17 -1.80 -5.63 10.64
C ALA A 17 -0.87 -4.60 11.31
N MET A 18 -0.08 -3.89 10.51
CA MET A 18 0.80 -2.81 10.97
C MET A 18 0.04 -1.52 11.37
N GLY A 19 -1.30 -1.55 11.33
CA GLY A 19 -2.16 -0.38 11.39
C GLY A 19 -2.28 0.33 10.04
N CYS A 20 -3.42 0.99 9.83
CA CYS A 20 -3.80 1.72 8.61
C CYS A 20 -3.93 0.81 7.37
N THR A 21 -5.13 0.24 7.22
CA THR A 21 -5.51 -0.65 6.11
C THR A 21 -5.45 0.06 4.76
N GLU A 22 -5.78 1.34 4.72
CA GLU A 22 -5.88 2.14 3.51
C GLU A 22 -4.52 2.35 2.83
N PRO A 23 -3.44 2.79 3.52
CA PRO A 23 -2.09 2.78 2.94
C PRO A 23 -1.61 1.40 2.50
N ALA A 24 -1.90 0.35 3.27
CA ALA A 24 -1.50 -1.01 2.90
C ALA A 24 -2.19 -1.46 1.60
N ALA A 25 -3.50 -1.18 1.47
CA ALA A 25 -4.26 -1.46 0.26
C ALA A 25 -3.73 -0.65 -0.94
N ALA A 26 -3.39 0.62 -0.74
CA ALA A 26 -2.80 1.47 -1.78
C ALA A 26 -1.42 0.97 -2.23
N ALA A 27 -0.56 0.56 -1.29
CA ALA A 27 0.73 -0.06 -1.60
C ALA A 27 0.56 -1.39 -2.35
N LEU A 28 -0.36 -2.24 -1.91
CA LEU A 28 -0.68 -3.49 -2.58
C LEU A 28 -1.15 -3.27 -4.01
N ALA A 29 -1.98 -2.25 -4.25
CA ALA A 29 -2.41 -1.88 -5.60
C ALA A 29 -1.22 -1.45 -6.48
N GLY A 30 -0.30 -0.63 -5.94
CA GLY A 30 0.92 -0.22 -6.65
C GLY A 30 1.84 -1.40 -6.99
N ALA A 31 2.05 -2.32 -6.04
CA ALA A 31 2.87 -3.51 -6.25
C ALA A 31 2.24 -4.45 -7.29
N LYS A 32 0.92 -4.65 -7.23
CA LYS A 32 0.20 -5.46 -8.21
C LYS A 32 0.27 -4.83 -9.60
N ALA A 33 0.11 -3.52 -9.71
CA ALA A 33 0.22 -2.81 -10.99
C ALA A 33 1.62 -2.98 -11.60
N ARG A 34 2.70 -2.82 -10.82
CA ARG A 34 4.07 -3.10 -11.26
C ARG A 34 4.25 -4.53 -11.74
N LEU A 35 3.77 -5.51 -10.97
CA LEU A 35 3.87 -6.93 -11.31
C LEU A 35 3.17 -7.25 -12.64
N LEU A 36 1.98 -6.70 -12.84
CA LEU A 36 1.20 -6.88 -14.07
C LEU A 36 1.81 -6.15 -15.27
N LEU A 37 2.42 -4.98 -15.04
CA LEU A 37 3.07 -4.19 -16.10
C LEU A 37 4.28 -4.92 -16.70
N GLY A 38 5.13 -5.53 -15.86
CA GLY A 38 6.32 -6.26 -16.32
C GLY A 38 7.43 -5.41 -16.95
N GLU A 39 7.23 -4.09 -17.04
CA GLU A 39 8.13 -3.12 -17.66
C GLU A 39 8.48 -1.96 -16.71
N PRO A 40 9.50 -1.13 -17.04
CA PRO A 40 9.84 0.04 -16.24
C PRO A 40 8.68 1.04 -16.13
N ILE A 41 8.40 1.46 -14.90
CA ILE A 41 7.34 2.44 -14.61
C ILE A 41 7.80 3.83 -15.04
N VAL A 42 7.00 4.46 -15.92
CA VAL A 42 7.24 5.83 -16.39
C VAL A 42 6.31 6.85 -15.70
N ARG A 43 5.11 6.41 -15.31
CA ARG A 43 4.10 7.23 -14.62
C ARG A 43 3.18 6.34 -13.77
N LEU A 44 2.71 6.88 -12.65
CA LEU A 44 1.68 6.28 -11.79
C LEU A 44 0.48 7.23 -11.72
N GLU A 45 -0.71 6.74 -12.09
CA GLU A 45 -1.97 7.46 -11.91
C GLU A 45 -2.83 6.71 -10.90
N VAL A 46 -3.10 7.37 -9.78
CA VAL A 46 -3.90 6.82 -8.67
C VAL A 46 -5.29 7.42 -8.74
N ARG A 47 -6.29 6.55 -8.79
CA ARG A 47 -7.70 6.90 -8.65
C ARG A 47 -8.24 6.27 -7.38
N ALA A 48 -8.89 7.06 -6.53
CA ALA A 48 -9.35 6.61 -5.24
C ALA A 48 -10.63 7.33 -4.81
N SER A 49 -11.47 6.64 -4.04
CA SER A 49 -12.66 7.24 -3.44
C SER A 49 -12.25 8.33 -2.44
N ARG A 50 -13.18 9.24 -2.16
CA ARG A 50 -12.99 10.29 -1.13
C ARG A 50 -12.62 9.70 0.24
N ASP A 51 -13.15 8.53 0.55
CA ASP A 51 -12.95 7.86 1.84
C ASP A 51 -11.56 7.23 1.94
N MET A 52 -11.08 6.63 0.86
CA MET A 52 -9.69 6.18 0.77
C MET A 52 -8.72 7.37 0.93
N VAL A 53 -9.00 8.49 0.23
CA VAL A 53 -8.14 9.68 0.29
C VAL A 53 -8.15 10.29 1.70
N LYS A 54 -9.32 10.50 2.32
CA LYS A 54 -9.40 11.12 3.65
C LYS A 54 -8.68 10.28 4.73
N ASN A 55 -8.78 8.95 4.63
CA ASN A 55 -8.22 8.04 5.63
C ASN A 55 -6.72 7.81 5.43
N ALA A 56 -6.21 7.89 4.20
CA ALA A 56 -4.79 7.60 3.92
C ALA A 56 -3.91 8.86 3.77
N MET A 57 -4.45 10.01 3.39
CA MET A 57 -3.64 11.18 2.98
C MET A 57 -2.67 11.68 4.05
N GLY A 58 -3.08 11.68 5.33
CA GLY A 58 -2.25 12.15 6.44
C GLY A 58 -1.40 11.06 7.11
N VAL A 59 -1.56 9.80 6.71
CA VAL A 59 -0.99 8.66 7.42
C VAL A 59 0.50 8.52 7.12
N GLY A 60 1.29 8.35 8.19
CA GLY A 60 2.70 8.02 8.08
C GLY A 60 2.91 6.56 7.72
N LEU A 61 3.86 6.30 6.82
CA LEU A 61 4.18 4.94 6.39
C LEU A 61 5.29 4.36 7.28
N PRO A 62 5.21 3.07 7.62
CA PRO A 62 6.13 2.46 8.58
C PRO A 62 7.58 2.58 8.11
N ASN A 63 8.50 2.82 9.05
CA ASN A 63 9.95 2.84 8.81
C ASN A 63 10.43 3.80 7.70
N CYS A 64 9.66 4.83 7.35
CA CYS A 64 10.09 5.90 6.43
C CYS A 64 9.44 7.25 6.78
N THR A 65 9.93 8.33 6.18
CA THR A 65 9.41 9.69 6.39
C THR A 65 8.24 10.02 5.46
N LEU A 66 7.93 9.13 4.50
CA LEU A 66 6.89 9.32 3.51
C LEU A 66 5.50 9.19 4.13
N ARG A 67 4.53 9.92 3.55
CA ARG A 67 3.15 9.96 4.01
C ARG A 67 2.18 10.00 2.85
N GLY A 68 0.96 9.54 3.09
CA GLY A 68 -0.14 9.67 2.15
C GLY A 68 -0.25 8.53 1.13
N ILE A 69 -1.37 8.55 0.42
CA ILE A 69 -1.74 7.50 -0.55
C ILE A 69 -0.76 7.40 -1.72
N GLN A 70 -0.29 8.53 -2.25
CA GLN A 70 0.67 8.56 -3.36
C GLN A 70 1.98 7.89 -2.98
N ALA A 71 2.48 8.17 -1.77
CA ALA A 71 3.70 7.53 -1.26
C ALA A 71 3.52 6.03 -1.02
N ALA A 72 2.35 5.61 -0.54
CA ALA A 72 2.04 4.20 -0.34
C ALA A 72 2.05 3.43 -1.67
N VAL A 73 1.37 3.96 -2.70
CA VAL A 73 1.40 3.40 -4.06
C VAL A 73 2.82 3.37 -4.60
N ALA A 74 3.58 4.45 -4.42
CA ALA A 74 4.96 4.55 -4.89
C ALA A 74 5.87 3.50 -4.23
N LEU A 75 5.70 3.25 -2.93
CA LEU A 75 6.45 2.22 -2.21
C LEU A 75 6.14 0.83 -2.71
N GLY A 76 4.85 0.49 -2.88
CA GLY A 76 4.45 -0.79 -3.46
C GLY A 76 4.94 -0.97 -4.89
N ALA A 77 4.83 0.07 -5.71
CA ALA A 77 5.35 0.07 -7.08
C ALA A 77 6.88 -0.07 -7.13
N ALA A 78 7.60 0.55 -6.18
CA ALA A 78 9.03 0.41 -5.99
C ALA A 78 9.45 -1.00 -5.56
N GLY A 79 8.53 -1.78 -4.98
CA GLY A 79 8.71 -3.18 -4.64
C GLY A 79 7.74 -3.59 -3.53
N GLY A 80 7.65 -4.89 -3.29
CA GLY A 80 6.79 -5.44 -2.24
C GLY A 80 6.26 -6.80 -2.65
N ASP A 81 6.08 -7.66 -1.66
CA ASP A 81 5.48 -8.97 -1.89
C ASP A 81 3.96 -8.84 -1.95
N VAL A 82 3.40 -9.05 -3.14
CA VAL A 82 1.95 -9.00 -3.36
C VAL A 82 1.25 -10.14 -2.60
N ASP A 83 1.92 -11.27 -2.40
CA ASP A 83 1.36 -12.44 -1.72
C ASP A 83 1.24 -12.20 -0.20
N ASN A 84 1.97 -11.22 0.34
CA ASN A 84 1.85 -10.76 1.72
C ASN A 84 0.60 -9.87 1.95
N GLY A 85 -0.18 -9.57 0.92
CA GLY A 85 -1.46 -8.86 1.04
C GLY A 85 -1.35 -7.51 1.77
N LEU A 86 -2.17 -7.29 2.80
CA LEU A 86 -2.12 -6.06 3.61
C LEU A 86 -0.86 -5.98 4.51
N GLY A 87 -0.12 -7.08 4.64
CA GLY A 87 1.19 -7.11 5.27
C GLY A 87 2.29 -6.47 4.41
N ILE A 88 2.03 -6.03 3.17
CA ILE A 88 3.05 -5.54 2.22
C ILE A 88 3.97 -4.42 2.75
N LEU A 89 3.53 -3.68 3.76
CA LEU A 89 4.31 -2.61 4.41
C LEU A 89 5.08 -3.08 5.65
N SER A 90 5.06 -4.37 6.00
CA SER A 90 5.80 -4.93 7.15
C SER A 90 7.31 -4.87 6.95
N GLU A 91 7.76 -5.00 5.70
CA GLU A 91 9.16 -4.98 5.32
C GLU A 91 9.37 -4.01 4.15
N ILE A 92 10.10 -2.93 4.42
CA ILE A 92 10.41 -1.91 3.41
C ILE A 92 11.92 -1.74 3.35
N SER A 93 12.50 -2.15 2.23
CA SER A 93 13.92 -2.00 1.92
C SER A 93 14.32 -0.54 1.67
N GLU A 94 15.60 -0.21 1.84
CA GLU A 94 16.14 1.11 1.53
C GLU A 94 16.00 1.45 0.03
N ASP A 95 16.10 0.46 -0.86
CA ASP A 95 15.88 0.67 -2.29
C ASP A 95 14.43 1.05 -2.62
N GLN A 96 13.45 0.42 -1.97
CA GLN A 96 12.05 0.82 -2.10
C GLN A 96 11.85 2.27 -1.67
N LYS A 97 12.42 2.68 -0.53
CA LYS A 97 12.34 4.07 -0.04
C LYS A 97 12.96 5.05 -1.02
N ARG A 98 14.14 4.72 -1.56
CA ARG A 98 14.85 5.56 -2.54
C ARG A 98 14.03 5.73 -3.83
N ILE A 99 13.52 4.64 -4.40
CA ILE A 99 12.71 4.68 -5.63
C ILE A 99 11.40 5.44 -5.39
N ALA A 100 10.72 5.19 -4.28
CA ALA A 100 9.47 5.88 -3.94
C ALA A 100 9.70 7.40 -3.73
N THR A 101 10.81 7.77 -3.08
CA THR A 101 11.20 9.18 -2.91
C THR A 101 11.47 9.85 -4.26
N ARG A 102 12.12 9.15 -5.20
CA ARG A 102 12.32 9.64 -6.57
C ARG A 102 10.99 9.88 -7.29
N PHE A 103 10.07 8.91 -7.25
CA PHE A 103 8.75 9.07 -7.88
C PHE A 103 7.97 10.26 -7.31
N ALA A 104 8.12 10.55 -6.01
CA ALA A 104 7.52 11.73 -5.40
C ALA A 104 8.20 13.04 -5.87
N ALA A 105 9.53 13.06 -5.97
CA ALA A 105 10.28 14.24 -6.41
C ALA A 105 10.06 14.59 -7.89
N GLU A 106 9.86 13.59 -8.74
CA GLU A 106 9.67 13.74 -10.18
C GLU A 106 8.20 14.03 -10.58
N ASN A 107 7.29 14.21 -9.60
CA ASN A 107 5.84 14.31 -9.83
C ASN A 107 5.27 13.17 -10.69
N THR A 108 5.89 11.99 -10.60
CA THR A 108 5.52 10.80 -11.39
C THR A 108 4.20 10.18 -10.91
N VAL A 109 3.78 10.49 -9.68
CA VAL A 109 2.58 9.94 -9.04
C VAL A 109 1.49 11.00 -8.96
N THR A 110 0.44 10.86 -9.76
CA THR A 110 -0.73 11.75 -9.71
C THR A 110 -1.88 11.09 -8.97
N LEU A 111 -2.68 11.86 -8.24
CA LEU A 111 -3.89 11.40 -7.55
C LEU A 111 -5.11 12.13 -8.09
N ALA A 112 -6.15 11.38 -8.45
CA ALA A 112 -7.47 11.88 -8.79
C ALA A 112 -8.54 11.22 -7.92
N LEU A 113 -9.58 11.98 -7.59
CA LEU A 113 -10.78 11.41 -6.97
C LEU A 113 -11.57 10.64 -8.03
N ASP A 114 -12.09 9.49 -7.64
CA ASP A 114 -13.01 8.70 -8.44
C ASP A 114 -14.39 8.74 -7.79
N ASP A 115 -15.33 9.46 -8.42
CA ASP A 115 -16.69 9.66 -7.92
C ASP A 115 -17.62 8.46 -8.23
N ASP A 116 -17.17 7.52 -9.09
CA ASP A 116 -17.93 6.31 -9.43
C ASP A 116 -17.71 5.17 -8.42
N VAL A 117 -16.84 5.38 -7.42
CA VAL A 117 -16.58 4.42 -6.35
C VAL A 117 -17.53 4.70 -5.18
N PRO A 118 -18.35 3.72 -4.75
CA PRO A 118 -19.20 3.87 -3.57
C PRO A 118 -18.38 4.26 -2.33
N PRO A 119 -18.98 4.99 -1.37
CA PRO A 119 -18.33 5.32 -0.10
C PRO A 119 -17.91 4.05 0.67
#